data_AF-A0A2V9KJ94-F1
#
_entry.id   AF-A0A2V9KJ94-F1
#
_cell.length_a   1.000
_cell.length_b   1.000
_cell.length_c   1.000
_cell.angle_alpha   90.00
_cell.angle_beta   90.00
_cell.angle_gamma   90.00
#
_symmetry.space_group_name_H-M   'P 1'
#
loop_
_entity.id
_entity.type
_entity.pdbx_description
1 polymer ?
#
loop_
_entity_poly.entity_id
_entity_poly.type
_entity_poly.pdbx_seq_one_letter_code
_entity_poly.pdbx_strand_id
1 'polypeptide(L)'
;APGLMDGKTQTGRVREMSRRVFEGARAPAHFVKDEDTELGRLLSRLVAPDVSLSPAAGDVGFVHCRSAFAEIYFVANTSNQARSVRATFRLGGMTPEWWDPFTGKVYPASVLASPPRGTTVALELEPYGSRILVFSKRRQSREAVAREPRHVPPPIDLSIGWKVSFGNAGRSVSMDRLRSWTDDEETRFFSGEAAYSKTVNVPESLIQPGLEVRLDFGEGTPVPEIRRDNPACRLGSRAQYARRQWSTSTNSAPVRSGALPTRWR
;
A
#
# COMPACT_ATOMS: atom_id res chain seq x y z
N ALA A 1 49.79 -11.69 -25.50
CA ALA A 1 48.60 -10.84 -25.68
C ALA A 1 49.05 -9.43 -26.04
N PRO A 2 48.56 -8.81 -27.13
CA PRO A 2 49.03 -7.51 -27.63
C PRO A 2 48.75 -6.32 -26.68
N GLY A 3 47.86 -6.49 -25.68
CA GLY A 3 47.40 -5.42 -24.80
C GLY A 3 48.43 -4.82 -23.83
N LEU A 4 49.63 -5.39 -23.70
CA LEU A 4 50.66 -4.87 -22.80
C LEU A 4 51.56 -3.79 -23.45
N MET A 5 51.68 -3.77 -24.78
CA MET A 5 52.62 -2.89 -25.50
C MET A 5 52.04 -1.49 -25.80
N ASP A 6 50.72 -1.34 -25.84
CA ASP A 6 50.03 -0.05 -26.04
C ASP A 6 49.61 0.64 -24.72
N GLY A 7 49.96 0.06 -23.57
CA GLY A 7 49.47 0.50 -22.26
C GLY A 7 49.82 1.94 -21.92
N LYS A 8 51.00 2.45 -22.29
CA LYS A 8 51.42 3.84 -21.97
C LYS A 8 50.64 4.89 -22.77
N THR A 9 50.43 4.64 -24.07
CA THR A 9 49.72 5.52 -24.99
C THR A 9 48.20 5.49 -24.76
N GLN A 10 47.64 4.30 -24.51
CA GLN A 10 46.23 4.15 -24.13
C GLN A 10 45.94 4.77 -22.76
N THR A 11 46.85 4.66 -21.79
CA THR A 11 46.69 5.28 -20.46
C THR A 11 46.62 6.81 -20.54
N GLY A 12 47.45 7.45 -21.39
CA GLY A 12 47.43 8.90 -21.57
C GLY A 12 46.11 9.39 -22.16
N ARG A 13 45.66 8.74 -23.24
CA ARG A 13 44.39 9.08 -23.92
C ARG A 13 43.17 8.82 -23.03
N VAL A 14 43.16 7.73 -22.27
CA VAL A 14 42.11 7.41 -21.28
C VAL A 14 42.08 8.45 -20.16
N ARG A 15 43.24 8.87 -19.65
CA ARG A 15 43.32 9.91 -18.61
C ARG A 15 42.78 11.24 -19.12
N GLU A 16 43.13 11.64 -20.35
CA GLU A 16 42.61 12.88 -20.94
C GLU A 16 41.09 12.83 -21.18
N MET A 17 40.56 11.69 -21.63
CA MET A 17 39.10 11.50 -21.74
C MET A 17 38.42 11.59 -20.37
N SER A 18 38.96 10.92 -19.34
CA SER A 18 38.44 10.99 -17.97
C SER A 18 38.39 12.43 -17.44
N ARG A 19 39.49 13.18 -17.61
CA ARG A 19 39.54 14.60 -17.21
C ARG A 19 38.47 15.43 -17.92
N ARG A 20 38.27 15.24 -19.23
CA ARG A 20 37.24 15.98 -19.99
C ARG A 20 35.81 15.66 -19.54
N VAL A 21 35.56 14.44 -19.06
CA VAL A 21 34.23 14.00 -18.66
C VAL A 21 33.88 14.43 -17.23
N PHE A 22 34.86 14.44 -16.31
CA PHE A 22 34.61 14.62 -14.88
C PHE A 22 35.30 15.84 -14.23
N GLU A 23 36.31 16.44 -14.86
CA GLU A 23 37.04 17.58 -14.29
C GLU A 23 36.65 18.92 -14.94
N GLY A 24 36.48 19.95 -14.10
CA GLY A 24 36.22 21.32 -14.53
C GLY A 24 34.78 21.80 -14.30
N ALA A 25 34.57 23.12 -14.33
CA ALA A 25 33.30 23.75 -13.99
C ALA A 25 32.14 23.47 -14.97
N ARG A 26 32.43 22.91 -16.16
CA ARG A 26 31.45 22.52 -17.19
C ARG A 26 31.56 21.05 -17.58
N ALA A 27 32.08 20.21 -16.68
CA ALA A 27 32.17 18.77 -16.92
C ALA A 27 30.76 18.21 -17.22
N PRO A 28 30.59 17.37 -18.26
CA PRO A 28 29.30 16.82 -18.64
C PRO A 28 28.80 15.72 -17.69
N ALA A 29 29.67 15.19 -16.83
CA ALA A 29 29.33 14.18 -15.84
C ALA A 29 29.92 14.53 -14.47
N HIS A 30 29.26 14.01 -13.42
CA HIS A 30 29.75 14.11 -12.05
C HIS A 30 30.20 12.75 -11.58
N PHE A 31 31.41 12.69 -11.03
CA PHE A 31 31.92 11.47 -10.42
C PHE A 31 31.47 11.39 -8.96
N VAL A 32 30.88 10.26 -8.59
CA VAL A 32 30.43 9.94 -7.23
C VAL A 32 31.34 8.84 -6.72
N LYS A 33 32.09 9.11 -5.65
CA LYS A 33 33.04 8.14 -5.09
C LYS A 33 32.36 7.14 -4.18
N ASP A 34 31.40 7.64 -3.40
CA ASP A 34 30.62 6.88 -2.44
C ASP A 34 29.13 7.07 -2.75
N GLU A 35 28.50 6.01 -3.25
CA GLU A 35 27.10 6.03 -3.65
C GLU A 35 26.17 6.30 -2.46
N ASP A 36 26.47 5.75 -1.28
CA ASP A 36 25.58 5.79 -0.12
C ASP A 36 25.53 7.19 0.51
N THR A 37 26.65 7.93 0.47
CA THR A 37 26.77 9.22 1.16
C THR A 37 26.73 10.43 0.22
N GLU A 38 27.19 10.29 -1.03
CA GLU A 38 27.35 11.42 -1.95
C GLU A 38 26.24 11.50 -3.01
N LEU A 39 25.73 10.36 -3.49
CA LEU A 39 24.80 10.33 -4.65
C LEU A 39 23.54 11.14 -4.37
N GLY A 40 22.84 10.86 -3.26
CA GLY A 40 21.59 11.53 -2.92
C GLY A 40 21.74 13.05 -2.76
N ARG A 41 22.83 13.51 -2.13
CA ARG A 41 23.15 14.93 -1.96
C ARG A 41 23.53 15.61 -3.28
N LEU A 42 24.19 14.89 -4.18
CA LEU A 42 24.52 15.40 -5.50
C LEU A 42 23.25 15.53 -6.35
N LEU A 43 22.42 14.48 -6.42
CA LEU A 43 21.19 14.48 -7.19
C LEU A 43 20.24 15.60 -6.75
N SER A 44 20.08 15.84 -5.44
CA SER A 44 19.19 16.88 -4.93
C SER A 44 19.60 18.31 -5.31
N ARG A 45 20.89 18.53 -5.65
CA ARG A 45 21.39 19.82 -6.16
C ARG A 45 21.18 19.97 -7.67
N LEU A 46 21.09 18.87 -8.40
CA LEU A 46 21.03 18.85 -9.87
C LEU A 46 19.59 18.74 -10.39
N VAL A 47 18.74 18.00 -9.70
CA VAL A 47 17.37 17.72 -10.10
C VAL A 47 16.42 17.79 -8.91
N ALA A 48 15.23 18.33 -9.13
CA ALA A 48 14.16 18.24 -8.14
C ALA A 48 13.77 16.77 -7.93
N PRO A 49 13.44 16.32 -6.70
CA PRO A 49 12.96 14.96 -6.46
C PRO A 49 11.70 14.65 -7.26
N ASP A 50 11.54 13.40 -7.69
CA ASP A 50 10.33 12.98 -8.39
C ASP A 50 9.12 12.88 -7.45
N VAL A 51 9.36 12.35 -6.25
CA VAL A 51 8.44 12.37 -5.11
C VAL A 51 9.21 12.84 -3.88
N SER A 52 8.62 13.76 -3.12
CA SER A 52 9.13 14.21 -1.82
C SER A 52 8.07 13.97 -0.74
N LEU A 53 8.48 13.41 0.40
CA LEU A 53 7.61 13.08 1.51
C LEU A 53 7.86 14.01 2.70
N SER A 54 6.78 14.50 3.32
CA SER A 54 6.81 15.32 4.53
C SER A 54 5.80 14.80 5.57
N PRO A 55 6.24 14.33 6.75
CA PRO A 55 7.65 14.12 7.14
C PRO A 55 8.35 13.07 6.24
N ALA A 56 9.68 13.04 6.30
CA ALA A 56 10.45 12.03 5.58
C ALA A 56 10.10 10.64 6.14
N ALA A 57 9.81 9.68 5.26
CA ALA A 57 9.44 8.31 5.60
C ALA A 57 10.24 7.34 4.72
N GLY A 58 11.33 6.80 5.26
CA GLY A 58 12.25 5.90 4.53
C GLY A 58 11.66 4.52 4.25
N ASP A 59 10.56 4.19 4.90
CA ASP A 59 9.76 2.98 4.73
C ASP A 59 8.56 3.18 3.78
N VAL A 60 8.45 4.33 3.13
CA VAL A 60 7.49 4.57 2.06
C VAL A 60 8.24 4.62 0.73
N GLY A 61 8.11 3.57 -0.06
CA GLY A 61 8.69 3.45 -1.39
C GLY A 61 7.70 3.80 -2.49
N PHE A 62 8.21 4.11 -3.68
CA PHE A 62 7.36 4.30 -4.85
C PHE A 62 7.99 3.75 -6.14
N VAL A 63 7.12 3.46 -7.12
CA VAL A 63 7.48 3.20 -8.50
C VAL A 63 6.71 4.19 -9.38
N HIS A 64 7.42 4.86 -10.29
CA HIS A 64 6.83 5.78 -11.27
C HIS A 64 6.86 5.16 -12.66
N CYS A 65 5.67 4.90 -13.22
CA CYS A 65 5.47 4.41 -14.57
C CYS A 65 4.90 5.53 -15.45
N ARG A 66 5.62 5.87 -16.52
CA ARG A 66 5.21 6.88 -17.49
C ARG A 66 4.70 6.26 -18.77
N SER A 67 3.56 6.75 -19.26
CA SER A 67 3.01 6.39 -20.57
C SER A 67 2.62 7.62 -21.39
N ALA A 68 2.15 7.40 -22.62
CA ALA A 68 1.61 8.47 -23.47
C ALA A 68 0.35 9.13 -22.88
N PHE A 69 -0.38 8.43 -22.00
CA PHE A 69 -1.69 8.87 -21.53
C PHE A 69 -1.74 9.20 -20.03
N ALA A 70 -0.74 8.78 -19.25
CA ALA A 70 -0.73 8.98 -17.82
C ALA A 70 0.68 8.94 -17.21
N GLU A 71 0.81 9.57 -16.05
CA GLU A 71 1.88 9.33 -15.09
C GLU A 71 1.28 8.53 -13.92
N ILE A 72 1.85 7.37 -13.60
CA ILE A 72 1.29 6.41 -12.64
C ILE A 72 2.30 6.19 -11.52
N TYR A 73 1.87 6.39 -10.28
CA TYR A 73 2.66 6.12 -9.08
C TYR A 73 2.04 4.97 -8.31
N PHE A 74 2.80 3.90 -8.12
CA PHE A 74 2.53 2.92 -7.09
C PHE A 74 3.30 3.32 -5.85
N VAL A 75 2.62 3.57 -4.74
CA VAL A 75 3.23 3.98 -3.47
C VAL A 75 2.91 2.95 -2.40
N ALA A 76 3.93 2.49 -1.67
CA ALA A 76 3.78 1.41 -0.71
C ALA A 76 4.51 1.73 0.60
N ASN A 77 3.85 1.44 1.71
CA ASN A 77 4.44 1.39 3.03
C ASN A 77 5.03 -0.01 3.21
N THR A 78 6.31 -0.11 3.53
CA THR A 78 7.01 -1.38 3.77
C THR A 78 7.16 -1.70 5.26
N SER A 79 6.60 -0.86 6.14
CA SER A 79 6.61 -1.07 7.59
C SER A 79 5.32 -1.71 8.10
N ASN A 80 5.40 -2.24 9.32
CA ASN A 80 4.25 -2.72 10.08
C ASN A 80 3.48 -1.61 10.83
N GLN A 81 3.76 -0.34 10.57
CA GLN A 81 3.09 0.78 11.20
C GLN A 81 2.34 1.60 10.16
N ALA A 82 1.20 2.17 10.52
CA ALA A 82 0.52 3.11 9.64
C ALA A 82 1.41 4.34 9.37
N ARG A 83 1.26 4.92 8.18
CA ARG A 83 1.98 6.11 7.74
C ARG A 83 1.01 7.15 7.18
N SER A 84 1.03 8.32 7.81
CA SER A 84 0.39 9.54 7.34
C SER A 84 1.48 10.51 6.90
N VAL A 85 1.56 10.78 5.60
CA VAL A 85 2.57 11.69 5.02
C VAL A 85 1.97 12.57 3.93
N ARG A 86 2.56 13.74 3.70
CA ARG A 86 2.29 14.55 2.51
C ARG A 86 3.26 14.14 1.42
N ALA A 87 2.75 13.66 0.29
CA ALA A 87 3.54 13.31 -0.87
C ALA A 87 3.44 14.40 -1.94
N THR A 88 4.56 15.00 -2.31
CA THR A 88 4.66 16.00 -3.37
C THR A 88 5.30 15.36 -4.60
N PHE A 89 4.51 15.24 -5.67
CA PHE A 89 4.91 14.68 -6.96
C PHE A 89 5.39 15.79 -7.87
N ARG A 90 6.45 15.56 -8.66
CA ARG A 90 7.04 16.52 -9.62
C ARG A 90 6.21 16.65 -10.91
N LEU A 91 4.90 16.83 -10.74
CA LEU A 91 3.91 16.99 -11.80
C LEU A 91 3.02 18.19 -11.49
N GLY A 92 3.07 19.20 -12.37
CA GLY A 92 2.24 20.39 -12.28
C GLY A 92 1.07 20.36 -13.27
N GLY A 93 -0.02 21.04 -12.95
CA GLY A 93 -1.15 21.27 -13.86
C GLY A 93 -2.00 20.03 -14.19
N MET A 94 -1.84 18.93 -13.44
CA MET A 94 -2.60 17.69 -13.60
C MET A 94 -3.49 17.44 -12.38
N THR A 95 -4.60 16.75 -12.59
CA THR A 95 -5.50 16.33 -11.50
C THR A 95 -5.27 14.86 -11.20
N PRO A 96 -4.82 14.51 -9.98
CA PRO A 96 -4.59 13.12 -9.60
C PRO A 96 -5.88 12.39 -9.24
N GLU A 97 -5.87 11.09 -9.50
CA GLU A 97 -6.92 10.14 -9.18
C GLU A 97 -6.34 8.94 -8.44
N TRP A 98 -7.07 8.45 -7.45
CA TRP A 98 -6.79 7.17 -6.81
C TRP A 98 -7.49 6.05 -7.58
N TRP A 99 -6.72 5.02 -7.91
CA TRP A 99 -7.23 3.83 -8.57
C TRP A 99 -7.15 2.66 -7.60
N ASP A 100 -8.28 2.00 -7.37
CA ASP A 100 -8.35 0.76 -6.60
C ASP A 100 -8.12 -0.43 -7.55
N PRO A 101 -6.99 -1.15 -7.46
CA PRO A 101 -6.70 -2.27 -8.37
C PRO A 101 -7.57 -3.51 -8.12
N PHE A 102 -8.21 -3.61 -6.96
CA PHE A 102 -9.07 -4.76 -6.62
C PHE A 102 -10.49 -4.56 -7.14
N THR A 103 -11.00 -3.33 -7.11
CA THR A 103 -12.38 -3.03 -7.50
C THR A 103 -12.51 -2.34 -8.86
N GLY A 104 -11.41 -1.78 -9.38
CA GLY A 104 -11.42 -0.93 -10.57
C GLY A 104 -12.06 0.45 -10.35
N LYS A 105 -12.47 0.79 -9.12
CA LYS A 105 -13.04 2.10 -8.80
C LYS A 105 -11.96 3.19 -8.93
N VAL A 106 -12.36 4.31 -9.52
CA VAL A 106 -11.54 5.52 -9.64
C VAL A 106 -12.21 6.65 -8.85
N TYR A 107 -11.43 7.38 -8.07
CA TYR A 107 -11.92 8.51 -7.29
C TYR A 107 -10.89 9.64 -7.28
N PRO A 108 -11.33 10.91 -7.23
CA PRO A 108 -10.40 12.04 -7.21
C PRO A 108 -9.51 11.98 -5.96
N ALA A 109 -8.22 12.30 -6.13
CA ALA A 109 -7.34 12.46 -5.00
C ALA A 109 -7.45 13.87 -4.42
N SER A 110 -7.53 13.97 -3.09
CA SER A 110 -7.55 15.26 -2.38
C SER A 110 -6.19 15.95 -2.49
N VAL A 111 -6.14 17.00 -3.31
CA VAL A 111 -4.94 17.82 -3.50
C VAL A 111 -4.85 18.85 -2.38
N LEU A 112 -3.73 18.83 -1.65
CA LEU A 112 -3.42 19.79 -0.59
C LEU A 112 -2.78 21.07 -1.14
N ALA A 113 -1.96 20.95 -2.18
CA ALA A 113 -1.31 22.07 -2.84
C ALA A 113 -0.92 21.70 -4.29
N SER A 114 -0.93 22.68 -5.20
CA SER A 114 -0.50 22.50 -6.59
C SER A 114 0.40 23.66 -7.06
N PRO A 115 1.67 23.72 -6.62
CA PRO A 115 2.63 24.66 -7.21
C PRO A 115 2.84 24.38 -8.71
N PRO A 116 3.39 25.33 -9.50
CA PRO A 116 3.49 25.21 -10.96
C PRO A 116 4.19 23.94 -11.48
N ARG A 117 5.05 23.31 -10.68
CA ARG A 117 5.81 22.10 -11.04
C ARG A 117 5.58 20.92 -10.08
N GLY A 118 4.53 20.98 -9.26
CA GLY A 118 4.26 19.89 -8.34
C GLY A 118 2.81 19.80 -7.89
N THR A 119 2.46 18.63 -7.37
CA THR A 119 1.15 18.37 -6.78
C THR A 119 1.35 17.62 -5.48
N THR A 120 0.79 18.15 -4.40
CA THR A 120 0.88 17.59 -3.05
C THR A 120 -0.44 16.93 -2.68
N VAL A 121 -0.38 15.67 -2.27
CA VAL A 121 -1.54 14.85 -1.88
C VAL A 121 -1.31 14.30 -0.46
N ALA A 122 -2.37 14.22 0.33
CA ALA A 122 -2.35 13.49 1.61
C ALA A 122 -2.30 11.99 1.34
N LEU A 123 -1.31 11.31 1.90
CA LEU A 123 -1.13 9.87 1.76
C LEU A 123 -1.28 9.20 3.12
N GLU A 124 -2.37 8.45 3.25
CA GLU A 124 -2.63 7.53 4.35
C GLU A 124 -2.39 6.10 3.85
N LEU A 125 -1.46 5.39 4.49
CA LEU A 125 -1.12 4.01 4.21
C LEU A 125 -1.18 3.17 5.48
N GLU A 126 -1.98 2.12 5.43
CA GLU A 126 -1.99 1.06 6.43
C GLU A 126 -0.62 0.38 6.56
N PRO A 127 -0.35 -0.37 7.66
CA PRO A 127 0.76 -1.30 7.71
C PRO A 127 0.82 -2.17 6.46
N TYR A 128 1.97 -2.15 5.77
CA TYR A 128 2.18 -2.86 4.51
C TYR A 128 1.19 -2.50 3.37
N GLY A 129 0.47 -1.40 3.53
CA GLY A 129 -0.52 -0.90 2.58
C GLY A 129 0.13 -0.28 1.35
N SER A 130 -0.60 -0.30 0.24
CA SER A 130 -0.19 0.36 -1.00
C SER A 130 -1.36 1.01 -1.72
N ARG A 131 -1.06 2.02 -2.54
CA ARG A 131 -2.06 2.76 -3.32
C ARG A 131 -1.50 3.12 -4.70
N ILE A 132 -2.40 3.29 -5.66
CA ILE A 132 -2.06 3.69 -7.03
C ILE A 132 -2.62 5.09 -7.28
N LEU A 133 -1.74 6.06 -7.50
CA LEU A 133 -2.07 7.44 -7.87
C LEU A 133 -1.81 7.64 -9.36
N VAL A 134 -2.81 8.12 -10.09
CA VAL A 134 -2.74 8.31 -11.55
C VAL A 134 -2.98 9.77 -11.89
N PHE A 135 -2.08 10.35 -12.68
CA PHE A 135 -2.27 11.67 -13.29
C PHE A 135 -2.59 11.47 -14.77
N SER A 136 -3.87 11.57 -15.13
CA SER A 136 -4.30 11.41 -16.52
C SER A 136 -3.91 12.63 -17.35
N LYS A 137 -3.31 12.38 -18.52
CA LYS A 137 -2.98 13.40 -19.53
C LYS A 137 -4.18 13.74 -20.41
N ARG A 138 -5.25 12.92 -20.36
CA ARG A 138 -6.53 13.26 -20.99
C ARG A 138 -7.21 14.32 -20.14
N ARG A 139 -7.58 15.44 -20.76
CA ARG A 139 -8.44 16.46 -20.15
C ARG A 139 -9.79 15.81 -19.84
N GLN A 140 -9.98 15.37 -18.61
CA GLN A 140 -11.31 14.96 -18.14
C GLN A 140 -12.11 16.21 -17.80
N SER A 141 -13.40 16.20 -18.16
CA SER A 141 -14.37 17.17 -17.67
C SER A 141 -14.40 17.10 -16.15
N ARG A 142 -14.23 18.24 -15.48
CA ARG A 142 -14.29 18.35 -14.02
C ARG A 142 -15.66 17.90 -13.52
N GLU A 143 -15.76 16.66 -13.08
CA GLU A 143 -16.77 16.23 -12.11
C GLU A 143 -16.04 15.74 -10.86
N ALA A 144 -15.27 16.65 -10.26
CA ALA A 144 -15.02 16.54 -8.83
C ALA A 144 -16.33 16.96 -8.16
N VAL A 145 -17.29 16.03 -8.05
CA VAL A 145 -18.43 16.22 -7.17
C VAL A 145 -17.86 16.17 -5.76
N ALA A 146 -17.60 17.34 -5.17
CA ALA A 146 -17.46 17.47 -3.75
C ALA A 146 -18.74 16.88 -3.15
N ARG A 147 -18.66 15.64 -2.67
CA ARG A 147 -19.78 15.02 -1.96
C ARG A 147 -19.89 15.77 -0.65
N GLU A 148 -20.98 16.50 -0.47
CA GLU A 148 -21.34 17.03 0.84
C GLU A 148 -21.32 15.89 1.87
N PRO A 149 -20.90 16.16 3.12
CA PRO A 149 -20.91 15.17 4.18
C PRO A 149 -22.34 14.65 4.34
N ARG A 150 -22.58 13.44 3.82
CA ARG A 150 -23.86 12.76 4.00
C ARG A 150 -23.93 12.27 5.43
N HIS A 151 -25.08 12.45 6.06
CA HIS A 151 -25.35 11.84 7.34
C HIS A 151 -25.31 10.32 7.18
N VAL A 152 -24.29 9.67 7.73
CA VAL A 152 -24.14 8.21 7.73
C VAL A 152 -24.75 7.68 9.03
N PRO A 153 -25.66 6.70 8.99
CA PRO A 153 -26.19 6.08 10.21
C PRO A 153 -25.06 5.44 11.04
N PRO A 154 -25.23 5.32 12.37
CA PRO A 154 -24.23 4.70 13.22
C PRO A 154 -23.97 3.23 12.82
N PRO A 155 -22.73 2.74 12.98
CA PRO A 155 -22.38 1.35 12.68
C PRO A 155 -23.10 0.38 13.64
N ILE A 156 -23.36 -0.83 13.17
CA ILE A 156 -23.85 -1.93 14.01
C ILE A 156 -22.66 -2.52 14.76
N ASP A 157 -22.72 -2.58 16.09
CA ASP A 157 -21.71 -3.27 16.88
C ASP A 157 -21.82 -4.79 16.69
N LEU A 158 -20.76 -5.36 16.10
CA LEU A 158 -20.65 -6.79 15.89
C LEU A 158 -19.74 -7.48 16.90
N SER A 159 -19.25 -6.81 17.96
CA SER A 159 -18.24 -7.36 18.88
C SER A 159 -18.70 -8.54 19.76
N ILE A 160 -20.02 -8.75 19.89
CA ILE A 160 -20.61 -9.72 20.84
C ILE A 160 -21.42 -10.84 20.17
N GLY A 161 -21.63 -11.95 20.89
CA GLY A 161 -22.59 -12.99 20.52
C GLY A 161 -22.24 -13.76 19.24
N TRP A 162 -20.99 -14.23 19.13
CA TRP A 162 -20.53 -15.07 18.03
C TRP A 162 -20.56 -16.54 18.41
N LYS A 163 -20.87 -17.40 17.43
CA LYS A 163 -20.61 -18.84 17.54
C LYS A 163 -19.38 -19.19 16.71
N VAL A 164 -18.38 -19.77 17.36
CA VAL A 164 -17.10 -20.15 16.75
C VAL A 164 -16.99 -21.66 16.69
N SER A 165 -16.78 -22.21 15.49
CA SER A 165 -16.65 -23.66 15.26
C SER A 165 -15.23 -24.00 14.80
N PHE A 166 -14.58 -24.96 15.47
CA PHE A 166 -13.19 -25.33 15.23
C PHE A 166 -13.10 -26.65 14.46
N GLY A 167 -12.51 -26.59 13.25
CA GLY A 167 -12.33 -27.74 12.36
C GLY A 167 -13.65 -28.38 11.88
N ASN A 168 -13.52 -29.49 11.14
CA ASN A 168 -14.68 -30.24 10.61
C ASN A 168 -15.36 -31.12 11.68
N ALA A 169 -14.80 -31.21 12.89
CA ALA A 169 -15.25 -32.09 13.97
C ALA A 169 -16.34 -31.48 14.88
N GLY A 170 -16.85 -30.29 14.56
CA GLY A 170 -18.08 -29.75 15.17
C GLY A 170 -17.94 -29.11 16.55
N ARG A 171 -16.73 -28.99 17.12
CA ARG A 171 -16.54 -28.28 18.40
C ARG A 171 -16.91 -26.81 18.21
N SER A 172 -18.01 -26.40 18.84
CA SER A 172 -18.53 -25.03 18.74
C SER A 172 -18.54 -24.39 20.12
N VAL A 173 -18.03 -23.17 20.22
CA VAL A 173 -17.99 -22.36 21.43
C VAL A 173 -18.83 -21.11 21.19
N SER A 174 -19.68 -20.76 22.15
CA SER A 174 -20.35 -19.46 22.18
C SER A 174 -19.38 -18.44 22.76
N MET A 175 -19.11 -17.37 22.02
CA MET A 175 -18.29 -16.25 22.45
C MET A 175 -19.18 -15.04 22.63
N ASP A 176 -19.47 -14.70 23.89
CA ASP A 176 -20.24 -13.51 24.22
C ASP A 176 -19.53 -12.23 23.81
N ARG A 177 -18.19 -12.24 23.80
CA ARG A 177 -17.35 -11.18 23.25
C ARG A 177 -16.19 -11.81 22.47
N LEU A 178 -15.87 -11.27 21.29
CA LEU A 178 -14.72 -11.71 20.51
C LEU A 178 -13.43 -11.55 21.32
N ARG A 179 -12.67 -12.63 21.42
CA ARG A 179 -11.37 -12.74 22.09
C ARG A 179 -10.50 -13.74 21.34
N SER A 180 -9.20 -13.74 21.59
CA SER A 180 -8.33 -14.71 20.96
C SER A 180 -8.65 -16.10 21.49
N TRP A 181 -8.86 -17.08 20.60
CA TRP A 181 -8.99 -18.49 21.03
C TRP A 181 -7.72 -19.02 21.69
N THR A 182 -6.60 -18.32 21.55
CA THR A 182 -5.34 -18.67 22.23
C THR A 182 -5.41 -18.48 23.74
N ASP A 183 -6.39 -17.70 24.21
CA ASP A 183 -6.58 -17.36 25.62
C ASP A 183 -7.41 -18.41 26.36
N ASP A 184 -8.03 -19.35 25.65
CA ASP A 184 -8.78 -20.47 26.20
C ASP A 184 -7.90 -21.71 26.24
N GLU A 185 -7.76 -22.35 27.40
CA GLU A 185 -6.92 -23.56 27.57
C GLU A 185 -7.26 -24.67 26.56
N GLU A 186 -8.54 -24.82 26.24
CA GLU A 186 -9.03 -25.86 25.35
C GLU A 186 -8.75 -25.62 23.85
N THR A 187 -8.54 -24.37 23.45
CA THR A 187 -8.32 -23.96 22.05
C THR A 187 -6.96 -23.31 21.83
N ARG A 188 -6.15 -23.16 22.89
CA ARG A 188 -4.82 -22.54 22.83
C ARG A 188 -3.86 -23.19 21.84
N PHE A 189 -3.94 -24.50 21.71
CA PHE A 189 -3.10 -25.28 20.80
C PHE A 189 -3.81 -25.66 19.50
N PHE A 190 -5.04 -25.15 19.28
CA PHE A 190 -5.75 -25.44 18.06
C PHE A 190 -5.03 -24.80 16.87
N SER A 191 -4.72 -25.63 15.88
CA SER A 191 -4.14 -25.23 14.59
C SER A 191 -5.04 -25.77 13.50
N GLY A 192 -5.78 -24.89 12.83
CA GLY A 192 -6.75 -25.28 11.82
C GLY A 192 -7.71 -24.14 11.45
N GLU A 193 -8.69 -24.46 10.63
CA GLU A 193 -9.76 -23.52 10.24
C GLU A 193 -10.75 -23.34 11.39
N ALA A 194 -11.10 -22.08 11.67
CA ALA A 194 -12.19 -21.72 12.58
C ALA A 194 -13.24 -20.92 11.82
N ALA A 195 -14.50 -21.34 11.94
CA ALA A 195 -15.65 -20.69 11.31
C ALA A 195 -16.40 -19.85 12.35
N TYR A 196 -16.54 -18.55 12.07
CA TYR A 196 -17.30 -17.62 12.90
C TYR A 196 -18.66 -17.37 12.26
N SER A 197 -19.72 -17.49 13.06
CA SER A 197 -21.10 -17.31 12.60
C SER A 197 -21.89 -16.40 13.54
N LYS A 198 -22.65 -15.48 12.95
CA LYS A 198 -23.58 -14.57 13.64
C LYS A 198 -24.68 -14.15 12.67
N THR A 199 -25.89 -13.99 13.18
CA THR A 199 -27.01 -13.38 12.44
C THR A 199 -27.17 -11.95 12.90
N VAL A 200 -27.32 -11.03 11.95
CA VAL A 200 -27.42 -9.59 12.21
C VAL A 200 -28.64 -9.05 11.50
N ASN A 201 -29.44 -8.26 12.20
CA ASN A 201 -30.53 -7.51 11.60
C ASN A 201 -29.98 -6.17 11.09
N VAL A 202 -29.99 -5.96 9.78
CA VAL A 202 -29.51 -4.73 9.16
C VAL A 202 -30.71 -3.78 9.00
N PRO A 203 -30.75 -2.63 9.69
CA PRO A 203 -31.83 -1.66 9.54
C PRO A 203 -31.85 -1.07 8.12
N GLU A 204 -33.04 -0.76 7.61
CA GLU A 204 -33.23 -0.16 6.28
C GLU A 204 -32.47 1.17 6.11
N SER A 205 -32.21 1.89 7.21
CA SER A 205 -31.41 3.11 7.22
C SER A 205 -29.99 2.90 6.67
N LEU A 206 -29.43 1.69 6.76
CA LEU A 206 -28.11 1.36 6.24
C LEU A 206 -28.12 0.89 4.77
N ILE A 207 -29.30 0.60 4.20
CA ILE A 207 -29.43 0.02 2.84
C ILE A 207 -30.03 1.06 1.86
N GLN A 208 -29.78 2.34 2.11
CA GLN A 208 -30.31 3.42 1.26
C GLN A 208 -29.47 3.61 -0.01
N PRO A 209 -30.08 4.04 -1.13
CA PRO A 209 -29.34 4.38 -2.35
C PRO A 209 -28.22 5.39 -2.09
N GLY A 210 -27.01 5.05 -2.52
CA GLY A 210 -25.82 5.90 -2.36
C GLY A 210 -25.05 5.69 -1.05
N LEU A 211 -25.47 4.78 -0.17
CA LEU A 211 -24.66 4.28 0.94
C LEU A 211 -23.89 3.02 0.51
N GLU A 212 -22.64 2.90 0.97
CA GLU A 212 -21.82 1.70 0.83
C GLU A 212 -21.60 1.11 2.23
N VAL A 213 -22.11 -0.10 2.46
CA VAL A 213 -21.94 -0.81 3.74
C VAL A 213 -20.69 -1.66 3.67
N ARG A 214 -19.82 -1.52 4.67
CA ARG A 214 -18.59 -2.30 4.82
C ARG A 214 -18.60 -3.02 6.16
N LEU A 215 -18.08 -4.24 6.16
CA LEU A 215 -17.80 -4.98 7.39
C LEU A 215 -16.38 -4.64 7.84
N ASP A 216 -16.27 -4.00 9.00
CA ASP A 216 -15.01 -3.70 9.65
C ASP A 216 -14.69 -4.79 10.66
N PHE A 217 -13.48 -5.35 10.57
CA PHE A 217 -12.98 -6.39 11.48
C PHE A 217 -12.16 -5.80 12.65
N GLY A 218 -12.02 -4.49 12.71
CA GLY A 218 -11.16 -3.80 13.66
C GLY A 218 -9.69 -3.88 13.27
N GLU A 219 -8.83 -3.38 14.16
CA GLU A 219 -7.39 -3.44 13.98
C GLU A 219 -6.89 -4.88 14.13
N GLY A 220 -6.12 -5.34 13.13
CA GLY A 220 -5.43 -6.62 13.24
C GLY A 220 -4.24 -6.50 14.17
N THR A 221 -4.15 -7.37 15.18
CA THR A 221 -2.94 -7.48 16.00
C THR A 221 -1.81 -8.09 15.18
N PRO A 222 -0.67 -7.39 14.99
CA PRO A 222 0.47 -7.97 14.30
C PRO A 222 0.95 -9.21 15.07
N VAL A 223 1.11 -10.33 14.35
CA VAL A 223 1.83 -11.48 14.91
C VAL A 223 3.30 -11.07 15.02
N PRO A 224 3.91 -11.10 16.21
CA PRO A 224 5.32 -10.76 16.37
C PRO A 224 6.16 -11.61 15.43
N GLU A 225 7.11 -10.99 14.73
CA GLU A 225 8.02 -11.74 13.88
C GLU A 225 8.87 -12.66 14.77
N ILE A 226 8.64 -13.96 14.68
CA ILE A 226 9.51 -14.94 15.33
C ILE A 226 10.79 -14.98 14.51
N ARG A 227 11.79 -14.17 14.91
CA ARG A 227 13.15 -14.31 14.41
C ARG A 227 13.66 -15.69 14.84
N ARG A 228 13.66 -16.63 13.90
CA ARG A 228 14.43 -17.86 14.05
C ARG A 228 15.87 -17.51 13.72
N ASP A 229 16.69 -17.32 14.75
CA ASP A 229 18.13 -17.27 14.60
C ASP A 229 18.64 -18.67 14.22
N ASN A 230 18.46 -19.05 12.95
CA ASN A 230 19.08 -20.23 12.36
C ASN A 230 19.99 -19.79 11.21
N PRO A 231 21.33 -19.88 11.36
CA PRO A 231 22.28 -19.43 10.34
C PRO A 231 22.22 -20.23 9.02
N ALA A 232 21.43 -21.31 8.94
CA ALA A 232 21.29 -22.15 7.75
C ALA A 232 20.09 -21.82 6.83
N CYS A 233 19.27 -20.81 7.13
CA CYS A 233 18.10 -20.47 6.32
C CYS A 233 18.04 -18.98 5.97
N ARG A 234 18.85 -18.55 5.01
CA ARG A 234 18.59 -17.34 4.22
C ARG A 234 17.78 -17.69 2.99
N LEU A 235 16.51 -18.06 3.17
CA LEU A 235 15.50 -17.87 2.13
C LEU A 235 14.34 -17.10 2.74
N GLY A 236 13.97 -16.00 2.07
CA GLY A 236 13.12 -14.94 2.59
C GLY A 236 11.83 -15.43 3.26
N SER A 237 11.64 -15.01 4.51
CA SER A 237 10.38 -15.07 5.21
C SER A 237 9.37 -14.15 4.50
N ARG A 238 8.49 -14.73 3.69
CA ARG A 238 7.24 -14.08 3.32
C ARG A 238 6.42 -13.89 4.60
N ALA A 239 5.99 -12.65 4.85
CA ALA A 239 4.96 -12.37 5.83
C ALA A 239 3.75 -13.29 5.58
N GLN A 240 3.39 -14.08 6.58
CA GLN A 240 2.18 -14.90 6.53
C GLN A 240 1.00 -13.98 6.80
N TYR A 241 0.35 -13.53 5.74
CA TYR A 241 -0.99 -12.99 5.83
C TYR A 241 -1.99 -14.11 5.62
N ALA A 242 -3.00 -14.18 6.48
CA ALA A 242 -4.20 -14.97 6.22
C ALA A 242 -4.77 -14.54 4.86
N ARG A 243 -4.73 -15.46 3.89
CA ARG A 243 -5.20 -15.22 2.53
C ARG A 243 -6.73 -15.21 2.55
N ARG A 244 -7.35 -14.03 2.50
CA ARG A 244 -8.81 -13.87 2.46
C ARG A 244 -9.31 -14.07 1.02
N GLN A 245 -9.97 -15.19 0.74
CA GLN A 245 -10.67 -15.42 -0.53
C GLN A 245 -12.18 -15.24 -0.32
N TRP A 246 -12.83 -14.48 -1.22
CA TRP A 246 -14.28 -14.31 -1.23
C TRP A 246 -14.87 -14.81 -2.56
N SER A 247 -16.07 -15.37 -2.48
CA SER A 247 -16.94 -15.69 -3.61
C SER A 247 -18.34 -15.19 -3.23
N THR A 248 -18.89 -14.24 -3.98
CA THR A 248 -20.30 -13.82 -3.87
C THR A 248 -21.02 -14.26 -5.14
N SER A 249 -22.03 -15.13 -5.01
CA SER A 249 -23.02 -15.30 -6.07
C SER A 249 -24.09 -14.21 -5.91
N THR A 250 -24.27 -13.39 -6.94
CA THR A 250 -25.37 -12.43 -6.98
C THR A 250 -26.55 -13.13 -7.64
N ASN A 251 -27.62 -13.40 -6.89
CA ASN A 251 -28.93 -13.66 -7.46
C ASN A 251 -29.89 -12.58 -6.99
N SER A 252 -30.52 -11.93 -7.96
CA SER A 252 -31.57 -10.94 -7.78
C SER A 252 -32.87 -11.60 -7.30
N ALA A 253 -33.68 -10.83 -6.55
CA ALA A 253 -35.07 -11.09 -6.08
C ALA A 253 -35.19 -11.65 -4.62
N PRO A 254 -36.32 -11.40 -3.91
CA PRO A 254 -36.32 -10.65 -2.66
C PRO A 254 -36.50 -11.52 -1.41
N VAL A 255 -36.04 -10.95 -0.28
CA VAL A 255 -36.21 -11.39 1.12
C VAL A 255 -36.00 -12.88 1.37
N ARG A 256 -34.82 -13.23 1.87
CA ARG A 256 -34.62 -14.38 2.75
C ARG A 256 -33.37 -14.16 3.60
N SER A 257 -33.52 -14.43 4.90
CA SER A 257 -32.48 -14.50 5.93
C SER A 257 -31.15 -15.04 5.39
N GLY A 258 -30.10 -14.21 5.41
CA GLY A 258 -28.75 -14.61 5.02
C GLY A 258 -27.93 -14.95 6.26
N ALA A 259 -27.58 -16.23 6.42
CA ALA A 259 -26.45 -16.62 7.27
C ALA A 259 -25.15 -16.22 6.57
N LEU A 260 -24.23 -15.58 7.29
CA LEU A 260 -22.88 -15.25 6.80
C LEU A 260 -21.89 -16.31 7.31
N PRO A 261 -21.61 -17.39 6.54
CA PRO A 261 -20.47 -18.25 6.84
C PRO A 261 -19.21 -17.54 6.38
N THR A 262 -18.34 -17.16 7.33
CA THR A 262 -17.02 -16.62 6.98
C THR A 262 -15.96 -17.64 7.38
N ARG A 263 -15.20 -18.11 6.39
CA ARG A 263 -14.10 -19.07 6.56
C ARG A 263 -12.79 -18.33 6.76
N TRP A 264 -12.06 -18.68 7.81
CA TRP A 264 -10.77 -18.06 8.13
C TRP A 264 -9.70 -19.16 8.28
N ARG A 265 -8.59 -18.99 7.55
CA ARG A 265 -7.36 -19.76 7.69
C ARG A 265 -6.35 -19.01 8.53
#